data_AF-A0A962RBA2-F1
#
_entry.id   AF-A0A962RBA2-F1
#
_cell.length_a   1.000
_cell.length_b   1.000
_cell.length_c   1.000
_cell.angle_alpha   90.00
_cell.angle_beta   90.00
_cell.angle_gamma   90.00
#
_symmetry.space_group_name_H-M   'P 1'
#
loop_
_entity.id
_entity.type
_entity.pdbx_description
1 polymer ?
#
loop_
_entity_poly.entity_id
_entity_poly.type
_entity_poly.pdbx_seq_one_letter_code
_entity_poly.pdbx_strand_id
1 'polypeptide(L)'
;MTPRPDNVLLITDGLPTQGKSKPGKNKVTNEERIEHFNQAVKHLPKGIPVNTLLFPMEGDAFAAAAYWELAVQTQGAFVTPSRDWP
;
A
#
# COMPACT_ATOMS: atom_id res chain seq x y z
N MET A 1 19.03 0.34 1.06
CA MET A 1 18.73 -0.49 2.24
C MET A 1 19.80 -1.56 2.31
N THR A 2 20.54 -1.62 3.42
CA THR A 2 21.64 -2.57 3.61
C THR A 2 21.55 -3.16 5.03
N PRO A 3 21.36 -4.48 5.17
CA PRO A 3 21.11 -5.45 4.10
C PRO A 3 19.78 -5.17 3.37
N ARG A 4 19.65 -5.74 2.18
CA ARG A 4 18.43 -5.68 1.39
C ARG A 4 17.43 -6.70 1.96
N PRO A 5 16.14 -6.36 2.14
CA PRO A 5 15.15 -7.31 2.63
C PRO A 5 14.82 -8.37 1.57
N ASP A 6 14.43 -9.56 2.01
CA ASP A 6 13.98 -10.64 1.10
C ASP A 6 12.47 -10.57 0.83
N ASN A 7 11.69 -10.02 1.77
CA ASN A 7 10.24 -9.88 1.68
C ASN A 7 9.78 -8.60 2.42
N VAL A 8 8.69 -7.99 1.95
CA VAL A 8 8.00 -6.90 2.66
C VAL A 8 6.62 -7.40 3.07
N LEU A 9 6.28 -7.25 4.35
CA LEU A 9 4.91 -7.44 4.86
C LEU A 9 4.32 -6.07 5.19
N LEU A 10 3.29 -5.68 4.46
CA LEU A 10 2.57 -4.43 4.64
C LEU A 10 1.23 -4.70 5.32
N ILE A 11 0.96 -3.99 6.41
CA ILE A 11 -0.32 -3.99 7.11
C ILE A 11 -0.87 -2.58 6.99
N THR A 12 -2.06 -2.44 6.41
CA THR A 12 -2.64 -1.12 6.13
C THR A 12 -4.16 -1.17 6.14
N ASP A 13 -4.78 -0.02 6.33
CA ASP A 13 -6.23 0.19 6.31
C ASP A 13 -6.72 0.91 5.04
N GLY A 14 -5.80 1.44 4.23
CA GLY A 14 -6.09 2.06 2.94
C GLY A 14 -4.84 2.63 2.27
N LEU A 15 -5.06 3.43 1.22
CA LEU A 15 -4.04 4.18 0.50
C LEU A 15 -3.42 5.29 1.35
N PRO A 16 -2.13 5.58 1.15
CA PRO A 16 -1.42 6.63 1.88
C PRO A 16 -2.07 8.01 1.68
N THR A 17 -2.21 8.75 2.78
CA THR A 17 -2.73 10.13 2.79
C THR A 17 -1.64 11.19 2.79
N GLN A 18 -0.37 10.76 2.82
CA GLN A 18 0.81 11.63 2.87
C GLN A 18 1.92 11.09 1.97
N GLY A 19 2.60 12.00 1.28
CA GLY A 19 3.85 11.70 0.56
C GLY A 19 5.08 11.85 1.46
N LYS A 20 6.26 12.03 0.83
CA LYS A 20 7.55 12.21 1.53
C LYS A 20 7.58 13.46 2.43
N SER A 21 6.88 14.50 2.03
CA SER A 21 6.82 15.77 2.76
C SER A 21 5.45 15.92 3.42
N LYS A 22 5.43 16.55 4.59
CA LYS A 22 4.19 16.83 5.32
C LYS A 22 3.23 17.66 4.45
N PRO A 23 1.94 17.27 4.32
CA PRO A 23 1.00 18.01 3.51
C PRO A 23 0.73 19.40 4.11
N GLY A 24 0.56 20.40 3.24
CA GLY A 24 0.14 21.75 3.63
C GLY A 24 -1.37 21.90 3.82
N LYS A 25 -2.16 20.86 3.51
CA LYS A 25 -3.63 20.82 3.63
C LYS A 25 -4.04 19.67 4.55
N ASN A 26 -5.21 19.81 5.18
CA ASN A 26 -5.76 18.81 6.12
C ASN A 26 -6.63 17.73 5.45
N LYS A 27 -6.79 17.77 4.12
CA LYS A 27 -7.59 16.82 3.35
C LYS A 27 -6.81 16.39 2.11
N VAL A 28 -7.05 15.16 1.68
CA VAL A 28 -6.43 14.52 0.51
C VAL A 28 -7.55 13.94 -0.36
N THR A 29 -7.47 14.10 -1.67
CA THR A 29 -8.43 13.49 -2.62
C THR A 29 -8.05 12.04 -2.94
N ASN A 30 -8.96 11.28 -3.54
CA ASN A 30 -8.67 9.89 -3.90
C ASN A 30 -7.52 9.78 -4.93
N GLU A 31 -7.45 10.73 -5.87
CA GLU A 31 -6.40 10.82 -6.88
C GLU A 31 -5.04 11.11 -6.23
N GLU A 32 -4.99 12.02 -5.25
CA GLU A 32 -3.77 12.31 -4.50
C GLU A 32 -3.27 11.09 -3.73
N ARG A 33 -4.18 10.27 -3.16
CA ARG A 33 -3.83 9.03 -2.47
C ARG A 33 -3.22 7.99 -3.41
N ILE A 34 -3.76 7.85 -4.63
CA ILE A 34 -3.17 7.00 -5.67
C ILE A 34 -1.80 7.51 -6.09
N GLU A 35 -1.63 8.83 -6.24
CA GLU A 35 -0.34 9.41 -6.56
C GLU A 35 0.69 9.12 -5.45
N HIS A 36 0.31 9.30 -4.18
CA HIS A 36 1.16 8.94 -3.04
C HIS A 36 1.56 7.46 -3.06
N PHE A 37 0.61 6.58 -3.35
CA PHE A 37 0.87 5.15 -3.49
C PHE A 37 1.88 4.86 -4.61
N ASN A 38 1.65 5.39 -5.81
CA ASN A 38 2.53 5.21 -6.96
C ASN A 38 3.94 5.74 -6.69
N GLN A 39 4.05 6.88 -6.01
CA GLN A 39 5.34 7.44 -5.61
C GLN A 39 6.05 6.55 -4.57
N ALA A 40 5.32 5.97 -3.61
CA ALA A 40 5.89 5.03 -2.65
C ALA A 40 6.40 3.76 -3.35
N VAL A 41 5.63 3.19 -4.29
CA VAL A 41 6.02 1.99 -5.05
C VAL A 41 7.31 2.19 -5.84
N LYS A 42 7.56 3.38 -6.39
CA LYS A 42 8.81 3.71 -7.10
C LYS A 42 10.07 3.58 -6.22
N HIS A 43 9.92 3.67 -4.90
CA HIS A 43 11.04 3.54 -3.95
C HIS A 43 11.25 2.08 -3.50
N LEU A 44 10.37 1.16 -3.88
CA LEU A 44 10.54 -0.24 -3.54
C LEU A 44 11.72 -0.85 -4.31
N PRO A 45 12.59 -1.61 -3.62
CA PRO A 45 13.66 -2.33 -4.28
C PRO A 45 13.12 -3.42 -5.23
N LYS A 46 13.53 -3.37 -6.50
CA LYS A 46 13.02 -4.22 -7.60
C LYS A 46 13.21 -5.72 -7.37
N GLY A 47 12.14 -6.51 -7.42
CA GLY A 47 12.22 -7.98 -7.30
C GLY A 47 12.20 -8.49 -5.86
N ILE A 48 11.60 -7.71 -4.94
CA ILE A 48 11.21 -8.18 -3.61
C ILE A 48 9.69 -8.32 -3.56
N PRO A 49 9.16 -9.47 -3.11
CA PRO A 49 7.73 -9.65 -2.90
C PRO A 49 7.17 -8.69 -1.85
N VAL A 50 6.03 -8.09 -2.17
CA VAL A 50 5.24 -7.28 -1.23
C VAL A 50 3.96 -8.02 -0.90
N ASN A 51 3.86 -8.47 0.34
CA ASN A 51 2.69 -9.13 0.89
C ASN A 51 1.85 -8.12 1.66
N THR A 52 0.59 -7.93 1.29
CA THR A 52 -0.28 -6.93 1.92
C THR A 52 -1.45 -7.57 2.66
N LEU A 53 -1.63 -7.19 3.91
CA LEU A 53 -2.83 -7.41 4.71
C LEU A 53 -3.60 -6.08 4.76
N LEU A 54 -4.71 -6.01 4.02
CA LEU A 54 -5.57 -4.82 3.97
C LEU A 54 -6.75 -5.02 4.92
N PHE A 55 -6.89 -4.09 5.88
CA PHE A 55 -8.01 -3.98 6.81
C PHE A 55 -8.85 -2.77 6.42
N PRO A 56 -9.66 -2.87 5.36
CA PRO A 56 -10.21 -1.71 4.68
C PRO A 56 -11.07 -0.85 5.62
N MET A 57 -10.72 0.43 5.70
CA MET A 57 -11.62 1.45 6.22
C MET A 57 -12.64 1.87 5.15
N GLU A 58 -13.83 2.24 5.59
CA GLU A 58 -14.87 2.76 4.70
C GLU A 58 -14.37 4.02 3.97
N GLY A 59 -14.64 4.12 2.67
CA GLY A 59 -14.30 5.30 1.87
C GLY A 59 -13.02 5.21 1.04
N ASP A 60 -12.35 4.04 0.97
CA ASP A 60 -11.21 3.83 0.07
C ASP A 60 -11.44 2.67 -0.92
N ALA A 61 -12.24 2.95 -1.95
CA ALA A 61 -12.61 1.96 -2.96
C ALA A 61 -11.41 1.47 -3.80
N PHE A 62 -10.33 2.26 -3.88
CA PHE A 62 -9.19 1.95 -4.76
C PHE A 62 -8.07 1.18 -4.07
N ALA A 63 -8.00 1.18 -2.73
CA ALA A 63 -6.97 0.47 -1.98
C ALA A 63 -6.85 -1.00 -2.39
N ALA A 64 -7.97 -1.73 -2.43
CA ALA A 64 -7.96 -3.15 -2.75
C ALA A 64 -7.36 -3.45 -4.14
N ALA A 65 -7.75 -2.67 -5.15
CA ALA A 65 -7.23 -2.80 -6.50
C ALA A 65 -5.73 -2.47 -6.59
N ALA A 66 -5.30 -1.38 -5.96
CA ALA A 66 -3.91 -0.93 -5.97
C ALA A 66 -2.97 -1.95 -5.28
N TYR A 67 -3.36 -2.47 -4.12
CA TYR A 67 -2.56 -3.47 -3.41
C TYR A 67 -2.58 -4.85 -4.08
N TRP A 68 -3.68 -5.23 -4.73
CA TRP A 68 -3.72 -6.43 -5.57
C TRP A 68 -2.76 -6.33 -6.75
N GLU A 69 -2.77 -5.20 -7.48
CA GLU A 69 -1.85 -4.98 -8.58
C GLU A 69 -0.38 -5.02 -8.12
N LEU A 70 -0.07 -4.39 -6.98
CA LEU A 70 1.27 -4.43 -6.40
C LEU A 70 1.72 -5.86 -6.06
N ALA A 71 0.83 -6.68 -5.50
CA ALA A 71 1.12 -8.08 -5.22
C ALA A 71 1.45 -8.85 -6.51
N VAL A 72 0.66 -8.65 -7.59
CA VAL A 72 0.92 -9.27 -8.90
C VAL A 72 2.28 -8.83 -9.46
N GLN A 73 2.57 -7.52 -9.45
CA GLN A 73 3.81 -6.97 -10.00
C GLN A 73 5.06 -7.40 -9.23
N THR A 74 4.93 -7.66 -7.93
CA THR A 74 6.07 -8.02 -7.05
C THR A 74 6.16 -9.50 -6.76
N GLN A 75 5.23 -10.32 -7.27
CA GLN A 75 5.09 -11.74 -6.91
C GLN A 75 4.86 -11.96 -5.41
N GLY A 76 4.14 -11.03 -4.78
CA GLY A 76 3.69 -11.14 -3.39
C GLY A 76 2.25 -11.64 -3.28
N ALA A 77 1.69 -11.50 -2.08
CA ALA A 77 0.32 -11.87 -1.75
C ALA A 77 -0.53 -10.65 -1.35
N PHE A 78 -1.84 -10.76 -1.56
CA PHE A 78 -2.82 -9.77 -1.09
C PHE A 78 -3.95 -10.49 -0.37
N VAL A 79 -4.24 -10.08 0.87
CA VAL A 79 -5.31 -10.64 1.69
C VAL A 79 -6.11 -9.50 2.32
N THR A 80 -7.43 -9.65 2.33
CA THR A 80 -8.35 -8.82 3.12
C THR A 80 -8.98 -9.72 4.19
N PRO A 81 -8.43 -9.75 5.42
CA PRO A 81 -8.97 -10.59 6.47
C PRO A 81 -10.42 -10.20 6.80
N SER A 82 -11.21 -11.19 7.23
CA SER A 82 -12.54 -10.92 7.77
C SER A 82 -12.42 -10.14 9.09
N ARG A 83 -13.51 -9.48 9.52
CA ARG A 83 -13.54 -8.78 10.82
C ARG A 83 -13.29 -9.72 12.01
N ASP A 84 -13.57 -11.00 11.85
CA ASP A 84 -13.55 -11.99 12.92
C ASP A 84 -12.22 -12.78 12.96
N TRP A 85 -11.22 -12.34 12.18
CA TRP A 85 -9.90 -12.99 12.08
C TRP A 85 -9.09 -12.87 13.40
N PRO A 86 -8.33 -13.91 13.80
CA PRO A 86 -8.04 -15.13 13.04
C PRO A 86 -9.19 -16.13 12.98
#